data_AF-A0A6I4W4Z1-F1
#
_entry.id   AF-A0A6I4W4Z1-F1
#
_cell.length_a   1.000
_cell.length_b   1.000
_cell.length_c   1.000
_cell.angle_alpha   90.00
_cell.angle_beta   90.00
_cell.angle_gamma   90.00
#
_symmetry.space_group_name_H-M   'P 1'
#
loop_
_entity.id
_entity.type
_entity.pdbx_description
1 polymer ?
#
loop_
_entity_poly.entity_id
_entity_poly.type
_entity_poly.pdbx_seq_one_letter_code
_entity_poly.pdbx_strand_id
1 'polypeptide(L)'
;MGVDWVRMRPLPGVPRAVLDDLVEAQADWYAASGALPDDLRHLPVPPKPRADPAELRRHVARDGTSSFRVAAFALNPVFPAEWRRAAFRTHLPGDLARRLRGWTRHRAEVRAGRHRPYLRAWHAHVTVRNLVDEWTPLRERAFEARDRTSAWAVRPELAEIRERILALPVPQPPPPPRWDDPPAAGLPLPFEVAPFAALAREWNRRVPRGQKAYVTPPVGFASFLAAAVDDAWLDACLAWLDDAVRDGCGVLLW
;
A
#
# COMPACT_ATOMS: atom_id res chain seq x y z
N MET A 1 13.06 6.48 -0.64
CA MET A 1 13.69 5.54 -1.58
C MET A 1 12.94 4.21 -1.47
N GLY A 2 12.49 3.62 -2.57
CA GLY A 2 11.93 2.27 -2.54
C GLY A 2 12.99 1.21 -2.86
N VAL A 3 12.63 -0.06 -2.69
CA VAL A 3 13.50 -1.23 -2.87
C VAL A 3 13.15 -2.01 -4.13
N ASP A 4 14.15 -2.67 -4.68
CA ASP A 4 14.02 -3.44 -5.91
C ASP A 4 14.30 -4.92 -5.65
N TRP A 5 13.72 -5.77 -6.49
CA TRP A 5 14.17 -7.13 -6.67
C TRP A 5 15.22 -7.19 -7.77
N VAL A 6 16.31 -7.88 -7.49
CA VAL A 6 17.37 -8.17 -8.47
C VAL A 6 17.50 -9.68 -8.61
N ARG A 7 17.61 -10.20 -9.83
CA ARG A 7 17.79 -11.64 -10.03
C ARG A 7 19.07 -12.11 -9.36
N MET A 8 19.01 -13.27 -8.74
CA MET A 8 20.15 -13.84 -8.04
C MET A 8 20.13 -15.37 -8.08
N ARG A 9 21.30 -15.96 -7.84
CA ARG A 9 21.47 -17.40 -7.56
C ARG A 9 22.27 -17.58 -6.28
N PRO A 10 21.92 -18.55 -5.43
CA PRO A 10 22.79 -18.98 -4.34
C PRO A 10 24.19 -19.34 -4.85
N LEU A 11 25.23 -18.97 -4.11
CA LEU A 11 26.59 -19.43 -4.41
C LEU A 11 26.71 -20.95 -4.14
N PRO A 12 27.53 -21.68 -4.92
CA PRO A 12 27.77 -23.09 -4.69
C PRO A 12 28.28 -23.36 -3.27
N GLY A 13 27.79 -24.44 -2.64
CA GLY A 13 28.25 -24.88 -1.32
C GLY A 13 27.65 -24.13 -0.13
N VAL A 14 26.84 -23.07 -0.34
CA VAL A 14 26.12 -22.41 0.77
C VAL A 14 24.93 -23.28 1.19
N PRO A 15 24.83 -23.69 2.47
CA PRO A 15 23.70 -24.47 2.94
C PRO A 15 22.38 -23.70 2.83
N ARG A 16 21.32 -24.41 2.45
CA ARG A 16 19.98 -23.82 2.31
C ARG A 16 19.48 -23.16 3.59
N ALA A 17 19.70 -23.79 4.74
CA ALA A 17 19.31 -23.27 6.06
C ALA A 17 19.94 -21.89 6.34
N VAL A 18 21.22 -21.71 6.03
CA VAL A 18 21.92 -20.42 6.20
C VAL A 18 21.25 -19.33 5.37
N LEU A 19 20.87 -19.64 4.13
CA LEU A 19 20.16 -18.68 3.28
C LEU A 19 18.77 -18.35 3.82
N ASP A 20 18.03 -19.36 4.30
CA ASP A 20 16.70 -19.16 4.86
C ASP A 20 16.76 -18.22 6.09
N ASP A 21 17.71 -18.45 7.01
CA ASP A 21 17.92 -17.61 8.20
C ASP A 21 18.28 -16.16 7.82
N LEU A 22 19.16 -15.98 6.84
CA LEU A 22 19.57 -14.65 6.36
C LEU A 22 18.44 -13.93 5.62
N VAL A 23 17.60 -14.65 4.87
CA VAL A 23 16.42 -14.11 4.21
C VAL A 23 15.39 -13.64 5.25
N GLU A 24 15.17 -14.42 6.30
CA GLU A 24 14.28 -14.05 7.41
C GLU A 24 14.81 -12.81 8.14
N ALA A 25 16.08 -12.80 8.53
CA ALA A 25 16.71 -11.64 9.14
C ALA A 25 16.63 -10.38 8.26
N GLN A 26 16.83 -10.51 6.94
CA GLN A 26 16.70 -9.38 6.02
C GLN A 26 15.24 -8.87 5.96
N ALA A 27 14.27 -9.78 5.88
CA ALA A 27 12.85 -9.43 5.86
C ALA A 27 12.43 -8.72 7.14
N ASP A 28 12.85 -9.22 8.30
CA ASP A 28 12.56 -8.63 9.61
C ASP A 28 13.21 -7.25 9.78
N TRP A 29 14.47 -7.10 9.34
CA TRP A 29 15.14 -5.81 9.31
C TRP A 29 14.37 -4.80 8.47
N TYR A 30 13.92 -5.20 7.28
CA TYR A 30 13.17 -4.31 6.40
C TYR A 30 11.81 -3.95 7.00
N ALA A 31 11.10 -4.94 7.54
CA ALA A 31 9.83 -4.76 8.22
C ALA A 31 9.94 -3.78 9.42
N ALA A 32 11.04 -3.84 10.17
CA ALA A 32 11.31 -2.97 11.31
C ALA A 32 11.88 -1.59 10.92
N SER A 33 12.28 -1.38 9.66
CA SER A 33 12.85 -0.11 9.20
C SER A 33 11.83 1.04 9.09
N GLY A 34 10.53 0.73 9.11
CA GLY A 34 9.45 1.70 8.90
C GLY A 34 9.25 2.11 7.43
N ALA A 35 9.99 1.52 6.49
CA ALA A 35 9.91 1.84 5.06
C ALA A 35 8.70 1.24 4.32
N LEU A 36 7.73 0.69 5.06
CA LEU A 36 6.58 0.05 4.47
C LEU A 36 5.49 1.06 4.07
N PRO A 37 4.72 0.74 3.02
CA PRO A 37 3.53 1.48 2.65
C PRO A 37 2.60 1.69 3.86
N ASP A 38 2.00 2.87 3.95
CA ASP A 38 1.17 3.27 5.10
C ASP A 38 -0.01 2.31 5.32
N ASP A 39 -0.57 1.77 4.24
CA ASP A 39 -1.67 0.80 4.27
C ASP A 39 -1.26 -0.56 4.83
N LEU A 40 0.04 -0.84 4.99
CA LEU A 40 0.58 -2.08 5.56
C LEU A 40 1.11 -1.92 6.99
N ARG A 41 1.06 -0.72 7.57
CA ARG A 41 1.59 -0.44 8.92
C ARG A 41 0.77 -1.06 10.05
N HIS A 42 -0.48 -1.45 9.79
CA HIS A 42 -1.33 -2.18 10.72
C HIS A 42 -0.90 -3.65 10.93
N LEU A 43 0.02 -4.15 10.11
CA LEU A 43 0.57 -5.49 10.24
C LEU A 43 1.66 -5.53 11.32
N PRO A 44 1.76 -6.64 12.08
CA PRO A 44 2.79 -6.79 13.11
C PRO A 44 4.19 -6.47 12.59
N VAL A 45 4.96 -5.73 13.40
CA VAL A 45 6.35 -5.40 13.12
C VAL A 45 7.23 -6.30 13.97
N PRO A 46 8.08 -7.16 13.37
CA PRO A 46 9.02 -7.99 14.12
C PRO A 46 10.09 -7.11 14.80
N PRO A 47 10.73 -7.61 15.88
CA PRO A 47 11.86 -6.92 16.48
C PRO A 47 12.99 -6.79 15.45
N LYS A 48 13.65 -5.63 15.42
CA LYS A 48 14.75 -5.39 14.49
C LYS A 48 15.91 -6.35 14.81
N PRO A 49 16.34 -7.20 13.87
CA PRO A 49 17.46 -8.11 14.10
C PRO A 49 18.78 -7.34 14.19
N ARG A 50 19.75 -7.91 14.92
CA ARG A 50 21.12 -7.37 15.04
C ARG A 50 21.99 -7.69 13.82
N ALA A 51 21.62 -8.71 13.04
CA ALA A 51 22.35 -9.14 11.87
C ALA A 51 22.33 -8.05 10.77
N ASP A 52 23.44 -7.95 10.04
CA ASP A 52 23.54 -7.05 8.89
C ASP A 52 22.68 -7.60 7.73
N PRO A 53 21.65 -6.86 7.26
CA PRO A 53 20.83 -7.29 6.12
C PRO A 53 21.63 -7.41 4.80
N ALA A 54 22.84 -6.85 4.75
CA ALA A 54 23.75 -7.00 3.61
C ALA A 54 24.52 -8.34 3.62
N GLU A 55 24.52 -9.10 4.71
CA GLU A 55 25.25 -10.37 4.81
C GLU A 55 24.78 -11.36 3.74
N LEU A 56 23.47 -11.42 3.48
CA LEU A 56 22.89 -12.26 2.44
C LEU A 56 23.53 -12.04 1.06
N ARG A 57 23.99 -10.81 0.77
CA ARG A 57 24.62 -10.44 -0.51
C ARG A 57 25.96 -11.15 -0.72
N ARG A 58 26.61 -11.62 0.35
CA ARG A 58 27.87 -12.39 0.29
C ARG A 58 27.65 -13.85 -0.10
N HIS A 59 26.41 -14.34 -0.04
CA HIS A 59 26.05 -15.74 -0.28
C HIS A 59 25.30 -15.97 -1.59
N VAL A 60 25.09 -14.92 -2.38
CA VAL A 60 24.38 -14.99 -3.66
C VAL A 60 25.16 -14.26 -4.75
N ALA A 61 25.15 -14.80 -5.96
CA ALA A 61 25.59 -14.10 -7.16
C ALA A 61 24.40 -13.38 -7.79
N ARG A 62 24.59 -12.12 -8.16
CA ARG A 62 23.60 -11.39 -8.97
C ARG A 62 23.63 -11.90 -10.41
N ASP A 63 22.46 -12.04 -11.00
CA ASP A 63 22.31 -12.44 -12.39
C ASP A 63 21.93 -11.23 -13.25
N GLY A 64 22.93 -10.64 -13.90
CA GLY A 64 22.78 -9.44 -14.71
C GLY A 64 22.48 -8.16 -13.93
N THR A 65 22.03 -7.14 -14.66
CA THR A 65 21.74 -5.80 -14.13
C THR A 65 20.25 -5.49 -14.03
N SER A 66 19.38 -6.38 -14.55
CA SER A 66 17.93 -6.15 -14.52
C SER A 66 17.40 -6.19 -13.10
N SER A 67 16.54 -5.24 -12.77
CA SER A 67 15.82 -5.18 -11.52
C SER A 67 14.36 -4.82 -11.77
N PHE A 68 13.50 -5.14 -10.80
CA PHE A 68 12.11 -4.72 -10.84
C PHE A 68 11.70 -4.16 -9.48
N ARG A 69 10.96 -3.05 -9.48
CA ARG A 69 10.51 -2.42 -8.25
C ARG A 69 9.58 -3.34 -7.47
N VAL A 70 9.85 -3.59 -6.19
CA VAL A 70 8.95 -4.40 -5.33
C VAL A 70 7.56 -3.77 -5.25
N ALA A 71 7.48 -2.43 -5.32
CA ALA A 71 6.24 -1.68 -5.30
C ALA A 71 5.26 -2.06 -6.43
N ALA A 72 5.73 -2.57 -7.57
CA ALA A 72 4.87 -3.05 -8.64
C ALA A 72 3.95 -4.19 -8.18
N PHE A 73 4.43 -5.02 -7.24
CA PHE A 73 3.64 -6.05 -6.59
C PHE A 73 3.01 -5.55 -5.29
N ALA A 74 3.82 -4.96 -4.41
CA ALA A 74 3.44 -4.67 -3.04
C ALA A 74 2.39 -3.54 -2.90
N LEU A 75 2.30 -2.64 -3.87
CA LEU A 75 1.27 -1.59 -3.86
C LEU A 75 -0.03 -2.00 -4.56
N ASN A 76 -0.05 -3.14 -5.26
CA ASN A 76 -1.23 -3.55 -5.99
C ASN A 76 -2.24 -4.23 -5.05
N PRO A 77 -3.42 -3.63 -4.80
CA PRO A 77 -4.36 -4.10 -3.78
C PRO A 77 -5.14 -5.36 -4.17
N VAL A 78 -4.90 -5.93 -5.37
CA VAL A 78 -5.46 -7.23 -5.76
C VAL A 78 -4.94 -8.35 -4.86
N PHE A 79 -3.74 -8.18 -4.29
CA PHE A 79 -3.13 -9.14 -3.39
C PHE A 79 -3.42 -8.79 -1.92
N PRO A 80 -3.54 -9.81 -1.05
CA PRO A 80 -3.76 -9.57 0.36
C PRO A 80 -2.62 -8.78 1.00
N ALA A 81 -2.93 -7.95 2.01
CA ALA A 81 -1.95 -7.11 2.71
C ALA A 81 -0.77 -7.92 3.26
N GLU A 82 -1.04 -9.11 3.79
CA GLU A 82 -0.05 -10.04 4.32
C GLU A 82 0.92 -10.51 3.22
N TRP A 83 0.41 -10.75 2.01
CA TRP A 83 1.25 -11.16 0.88
C TRP A 83 2.05 -9.99 0.32
N ARG A 84 1.46 -8.79 0.29
CA ARG A 84 2.15 -7.55 -0.11
C ARG A 84 3.27 -7.18 0.86
N ARG A 85 3.05 -7.35 2.16
CA ARG A 85 4.09 -7.25 3.20
C ARG A 85 5.17 -8.30 2.97
N ALA A 86 4.78 -9.55 2.74
CA ALA A 86 5.70 -10.66 2.52
C ALA A 86 6.46 -10.59 1.19
N ALA A 87 6.16 -9.63 0.31
CA ALA A 87 6.94 -9.34 -0.89
C ALA A 87 8.21 -8.52 -0.60
N PHE A 88 8.26 -7.80 0.53
CA PHE A 88 9.46 -7.07 0.95
C PHE A 88 10.50 -8.00 1.58
N ARG A 89 10.94 -9.00 0.81
CA ARG A 89 11.99 -9.96 1.18
C ARG A 89 12.69 -10.50 -0.05
N THR A 90 13.81 -11.17 0.18
CA THR A 90 14.43 -12.06 -0.81
C THR A 90 13.61 -13.34 -0.97
N HIS A 91 13.51 -13.82 -2.21
CA HIS A 91 12.90 -15.10 -2.56
C HIS A 91 13.94 -16.00 -3.21
N LEU A 92 14.26 -17.12 -2.56
CA LEU A 92 15.18 -18.13 -3.12
C LEU A 92 14.50 -18.83 -4.32
N PRO A 93 15.25 -19.43 -5.27
CA PRO A 93 14.69 -19.95 -6.54
C PRO A 93 13.43 -20.83 -6.37
N GLY A 94 13.48 -21.82 -5.47
CA GLY A 94 12.34 -22.71 -5.21
C GLY A 94 11.14 -22.00 -4.56
N ASP A 95 11.38 -20.98 -3.72
CA ASP A 95 10.31 -20.20 -3.09
C ASP A 95 9.66 -19.24 -4.07
N LEU A 96 10.45 -18.60 -4.92
CA LEU A 96 9.95 -17.68 -5.91
C LEU A 96 8.99 -18.41 -6.86
N ALA A 97 9.39 -19.58 -7.36
CA ALA A 97 8.54 -20.41 -8.22
C ALA A 97 7.20 -20.76 -7.55
N ARG A 98 7.24 -21.18 -6.27
CA ARG A 98 6.03 -21.51 -5.49
C ARG A 98 5.14 -20.28 -5.27
N ARG A 99 5.73 -19.14 -4.88
CA ARG A 99 5.00 -17.89 -4.63
C ARG A 99 4.39 -17.33 -5.90
N LEU A 100 5.14 -17.29 -6.99
CA LEU A 100 4.66 -16.81 -8.29
C LEU A 100 3.45 -17.62 -8.79
N ARG A 101 3.46 -18.95 -8.63
CA ARG A 101 2.28 -19.78 -8.91
C ARG A 101 1.08 -19.38 -8.05
N GLY A 102 1.29 -19.17 -6.75
CA GLY A 102 0.25 -18.73 -5.83
C GLY A 102 -0.32 -17.36 -6.21
N TRP A 103 0.54 -16.39 -6.51
CA TRP A 103 0.16 -15.04 -6.91
C TRP A 103 -0.59 -15.02 -8.24
N THR A 104 -0.07 -15.71 -9.25
CA THR A 104 -0.70 -15.80 -10.58
C THR A 104 -2.05 -16.47 -10.50
N ARG A 105 -2.16 -17.58 -9.73
CA ARG A 105 -3.44 -18.23 -9.45
C ARG A 105 -4.41 -17.25 -8.82
N HIS A 106 -4.04 -16.63 -7.68
CA HIS A 106 -4.88 -15.68 -6.96
C HIS A 106 -5.41 -14.56 -7.86
N ARG A 107 -4.54 -13.94 -8.67
CA ARG A 107 -4.94 -12.89 -9.62
C ARG A 107 -5.96 -13.41 -10.64
N ALA A 108 -5.79 -14.63 -11.15
CA ALA A 108 -6.79 -15.26 -12.02
C ALA A 108 -8.12 -15.52 -11.29
N GLU A 109 -8.09 -15.87 -10.00
CA GLU A 109 -9.30 -16.04 -9.19
C GLU A 109 -10.05 -14.71 -9.01
N VAL A 110 -9.32 -13.62 -8.77
CA VAL A 110 -9.90 -12.28 -8.68
C VAL A 110 -10.51 -11.83 -10.01
N ARG A 111 -9.81 -12.09 -11.14
CA ARG A 111 -10.34 -11.87 -12.49
C ARG A 111 -11.64 -12.64 -12.73
N ALA A 112 -11.72 -13.88 -12.25
CA ALA A 112 -12.92 -14.72 -12.28
C ALA A 112 -14.01 -14.27 -11.27
N GLY A 113 -13.82 -13.16 -10.56
CA GLY A 113 -14.81 -12.61 -9.65
C GLY A 113 -14.81 -13.20 -8.25
N ARG A 114 -13.80 -13.99 -7.87
CA ARG A 114 -13.64 -14.47 -6.49
C ARG A 114 -13.07 -13.39 -5.58
N HIS A 115 -13.09 -13.65 -4.26
CA HIS A 115 -12.49 -12.78 -3.22
C HIS A 115 -13.12 -11.38 -3.09
N ARG A 116 -14.32 -11.16 -3.65
CA ARG A 116 -15.02 -9.86 -3.62
C ARG A 116 -15.28 -9.34 -2.20
N PRO A 117 -15.66 -10.15 -1.20
CA PRO A 117 -15.87 -9.63 0.15
C PRO A 117 -14.60 -9.00 0.75
N TYR A 118 -13.45 -9.67 0.61
CA TYR A 118 -12.14 -9.14 1.02
C TYR A 118 -11.81 -7.84 0.28
N LEU A 119 -11.91 -7.83 -1.06
CA LEU A 119 -11.55 -6.67 -1.87
C LEU A 119 -12.46 -5.46 -1.63
N ARG A 120 -13.75 -5.68 -1.35
CA ARG A 120 -14.69 -4.60 -0.97
C ARG A 120 -14.34 -4.04 0.40
N ALA A 121 -14.05 -4.89 1.38
CA ALA A 121 -13.60 -4.44 2.69
C ALA A 121 -12.28 -3.67 2.61
N TRP A 122 -11.36 -4.13 1.76
CA TRP A 122 -10.08 -3.45 1.51
C TRP A 122 -10.30 -2.08 0.86
N HIS A 123 -11.13 -2.03 -0.18
CA HIS A 123 -11.53 -0.79 -0.86
C HIS A 123 -12.17 0.20 0.10
N ALA A 124 -13.08 -0.25 0.97
CA ALA A 124 -13.68 0.59 2.00
C ALA A 124 -12.62 1.13 2.97
N HIS A 125 -11.77 0.24 3.52
CA HIS A 125 -10.69 0.64 4.43
C HIS A 125 -9.79 1.73 3.85
N VAL A 126 -9.23 1.52 2.64
CA VAL A 126 -8.31 2.50 2.04
C VAL A 126 -9.01 3.80 1.64
N THR A 127 -10.26 3.73 1.18
CA THR A 127 -11.04 4.92 0.80
C THR A 127 -11.27 5.81 2.02
N VAL A 128 -11.70 5.23 3.14
CA VAL A 128 -11.95 6.01 4.35
C VAL A 128 -10.64 6.52 4.95
N ARG A 129 -9.59 5.70 4.98
CA ARG A 129 -8.30 6.15 5.51
C ARG A 129 -7.77 7.35 4.72
N ASN A 130 -7.75 7.27 3.39
CA ASN A 130 -7.29 8.38 2.56
C ASN A 130 -8.13 9.64 2.79
N LEU A 131 -9.45 9.49 2.95
CA LEU A 131 -10.29 10.63 3.30
C LEU A 131 -9.93 11.23 4.65
N VAL A 132 -9.62 10.43 5.67
CA VAL A 132 -9.16 10.94 6.98
C VAL A 132 -7.85 11.70 6.84
N ASP A 133 -6.89 11.14 6.10
CA ASP A 133 -5.58 11.75 5.85
C ASP A 133 -5.70 13.11 5.14
N GLU A 134 -6.68 13.26 4.25
CA GLU A 134 -6.97 14.50 3.50
C GLU A 134 -7.86 15.49 4.26
N TRP A 135 -8.83 14.99 5.02
CA TRP A 135 -9.81 15.80 5.75
C TRP A 135 -9.23 16.40 7.02
N THR A 136 -8.36 15.68 7.72
CA THR A 136 -7.78 16.13 8.99
C THR A 136 -7.03 17.47 8.83
N PRO A 137 -6.12 17.64 7.85
CA PRO A 137 -5.46 18.93 7.63
C PRO A 137 -6.41 20.06 7.23
N LEU A 138 -7.49 19.76 6.50
CA LEU A 138 -8.51 20.77 6.18
C LEU A 138 -9.26 21.21 7.44
N ARG A 139 -9.64 20.27 8.30
CA ARG A 139 -10.31 20.54 9.56
C ARG A 139 -9.42 21.38 10.50
N GLU A 140 -8.13 21.06 10.58
CA GLU A 140 -7.14 21.85 11.33
C GLU A 140 -7.04 23.28 10.81
N ARG A 141 -6.92 23.47 9.49
CA ARG A 141 -6.89 24.82 8.89
C ARG A 141 -8.18 25.59 9.10
N ALA A 142 -9.33 24.92 9.03
CA ALA A 142 -10.63 25.51 9.33
C ALA A 142 -10.66 25.96 10.80
N PHE A 143 -10.18 25.13 11.73
CA PHE A 143 -10.07 25.47 13.14
C PHE A 143 -9.15 26.69 13.37
N GLU A 144 -7.92 26.67 12.85
CA GLU A 144 -6.96 27.78 12.97
C GLU A 144 -7.46 29.09 12.36
N ALA A 145 -8.30 29.03 11.32
CA ALA A 145 -8.88 30.22 10.70
C ALA A 145 -9.88 30.95 11.61
N ARG A 146 -10.32 30.38 12.75
CA ARG A 146 -11.16 31.08 13.74
C ARG A 146 -10.46 32.30 14.32
N ASP A 147 -9.18 32.17 14.62
CA ASP A 147 -8.43 33.18 15.38
C ASP A 147 -7.66 34.15 14.47
N ARG A 148 -7.78 34.00 13.15
CA ARG A 148 -7.07 34.85 12.17
C ARG A 148 -7.84 36.13 11.88
N THR A 149 -7.16 37.27 11.98
CA THR A 149 -7.71 38.60 11.71
C THR A 149 -7.47 39.09 10.28
N SER A 150 -6.77 38.32 9.45
CA SER A 150 -6.49 38.69 8.06
C SER A 150 -7.76 38.87 7.23
N ALA A 151 -7.75 39.80 6.27
CA ALA A 151 -8.93 40.20 5.49
C ALA A 151 -9.66 39.05 4.74
N TRP A 152 -8.99 37.94 4.43
CA TRP A 152 -9.64 36.77 3.84
C TRP A 152 -10.30 35.86 4.89
N ALA A 153 -9.74 35.81 6.11
CA ALA A 153 -10.17 34.93 7.20
C ALA A 153 -11.46 35.41 7.87
N VAL A 154 -11.69 36.73 7.90
CA VAL A 154 -12.85 37.37 8.54
C VAL A 154 -14.09 37.45 7.63
N ARG A 155 -14.02 36.91 6.41
CA ARG A 155 -15.14 36.96 5.45
C ARG A 155 -16.32 36.11 5.95
N PRO A 156 -17.57 36.63 5.94
CA PRO A 156 -18.73 35.90 6.44
C PRO A 156 -18.92 34.52 5.79
N GLU A 157 -18.69 34.42 4.48
CA GLU A 157 -18.86 33.17 3.72
C GLU A 157 -17.84 32.11 4.13
N LEU A 158 -16.65 32.53 4.57
CA LEU A 158 -15.64 31.62 5.07
C LEU A 158 -15.98 31.14 6.49
N ALA A 159 -16.56 32.01 7.32
CA ALA A 159 -17.03 31.63 8.65
C ALA A 159 -18.10 30.51 8.54
N GLU A 160 -19.06 30.64 7.63
CA GLU A 160 -20.08 29.61 7.40
C GLU A 160 -19.47 28.26 6.98
N ILE A 161 -18.56 28.27 6.01
CA ILE A 161 -17.92 27.04 5.51
C ILE A 161 -17.06 26.38 6.57
N ARG A 162 -16.33 27.18 7.36
CA ARG A 162 -15.56 26.69 8.49
C ARG A 162 -16.47 25.95 9.48
N GLU A 163 -17.59 26.54 9.88
CA GLU A 163 -18.50 25.87 10.81
C GLU A 163 -19.08 24.58 10.21
N ARG A 164 -19.39 24.55 8.90
CA ARG A 164 -19.82 23.33 8.21
C ARG A 164 -18.74 22.25 8.18
N ILE A 165 -17.47 22.60 7.96
CA ILE A 165 -16.33 21.68 8.03
C ILE A 165 -16.17 21.14 9.46
N LEU A 166 -16.25 22.00 10.46
CA LEU A 166 -16.08 21.61 11.86
C LEU A 166 -17.26 20.79 12.41
N ALA A 167 -18.46 20.96 11.85
CA ALA A 167 -19.64 20.19 12.20
C ALA A 167 -19.63 18.76 11.65
N LEU A 168 -18.98 18.50 10.52
CA LEU A 168 -18.87 17.12 10.00
C LEU A 168 -17.96 16.27 10.88
N PRO A 169 -18.37 15.04 11.25
CA PRO A 169 -17.53 14.14 12.01
C PRO A 169 -16.31 13.71 11.19
N VAL A 170 -15.19 13.46 11.88
CA VAL A 170 -14.03 12.82 11.24
C VAL A 170 -14.39 11.36 10.97
N PRO A 171 -14.33 10.89 9.72
CA PRO A 171 -14.61 9.49 9.39
C PRO A 171 -13.71 8.54 10.18
N GLN A 172 -14.22 7.36 10.51
CA GLN A 172 -13.42 6.30 11.12
C GLN A 172 -13.25 5.18 10.10
N PRO A 173 -12.01 4.83 9.71
CA PRO A 173 -11.79 3.74 8.77
C PRO A 173 -12.25 2.42 9.40
N PRO A 174 -12.96 1.56 8.66
CA PRO A 174 -13.21 0.20 9.12
C PRO A 174 -11.86 -0.51 9.36
N PRO A 175 -11.81 -1.55 10.20
CA PRO A 175 -10.57 -2.29 10.41
C PRO A 175 -10.03 -2.84 9.08
N PRO A 176 -8.71 -2.84 8.87
CA PRO A 176 -8.12 -3.45 7.68
C PRO A 176 -8.47 -4.95 7.66
N PRO A 177 -9.03 -5.48 6.55
CA PRO A 177 -9.44 -6.86 6.51
C PRO A 177 -8.23 -7.80 6.48
N ARG A 178 -8.35 -8.92 7.18
CA ARG A 178 -7.34 -9.99 7.20
C ARG A 178 -7.65 -10.99 6.12
N TRP A 179 -6.61 -11.56 5.50
CA TRP A 179 -6.80 -12.56 4.45
C TRP A 179 -7.46 -13.84 4.97
N ASP A 180 -7.03 -14.30 6.14
CA ASP A 180 -7.48 -15.56 6.73
C ASP A 180 -8.84 -15.44 7.44
N ASP A 181 -9.34 -14.22 7.62
CA ASP A 181 -10.64 -13.92 8.25
C ASP A 181 -11.37 -12.79 7.48
N PRO A 182 -11.82 -13.07 6.23
CA PRO A 182 -12.51 -12.07 5.43
C PRO A 182 -13.93 -11.84 5.96
N PRO A 183 -14.42 -10.59 5.98
CA PRO A 183 -15.78 -10.32 6.41
C PRO A 183 -16.80 -10.98 5.48
N ALA A 184 -17.82 -11.62 6.06
CA ALA A 184 -18.77 -12.48 5.35
C ALA A 184 -19.50 -11.82 4.16
N ALA A 185 -19.81 -10.52 4.22
CA ALA A 185 -20.56 -9.81 3.19
C ALA A 185 -19.79 -8.64 2.52
N GLY A 186 -18.53 -8.40 2.92
CA GLY A 186 -17.87 -7.12 2.68
C GLY A 186 -18.57 -5.99 3.45
N LEU A 187 -17.81 -4.97 3.85
CA LEU A 187 -18.40 -3.81 4.53
C LEU A 187 -18.82 -2.78 3.48
N PRO A 188 -20.06 -2.25 3.51
CA PRO A 188 -20.39 -1.08 2.70
C PRO A 188 -19.46 0.08 3.09
N LEU A 189 -19.27 1.04 2.18
CA LEU A 189 -18.64 2.31 2.57
C LEU A 189 -19.49 2.91 3.70
N PRO A 190 -18.91 3.18 4.89
CA PRO A 190 -19.70 3.53 6.07
C PRO A 190 -20.32 4.93 6.02
N PHE A 191 -20.09 5.71 4.96
CA PHE A 191 -20.61 7.07 4.81
C PHE A 191 -20.51 7.56 3.36
N GLU A 192 -21.24 8.64 3.06
CA GLU A 192 -21.15 9.36 1.79
C GLU A 192 -19.92 10.29 1.78
N VAL A 193 -19.05 10.14 0.78
CA VAL A 193 -17.84 10.99 0.65
C VAL A 193 -18.14 12.33 -0.03
N ALA A 194 -19.25 12.42 -0.77
CA ALA A 194 -19.61 13.61 -1.56
C ALA A 194 -19.65 14.92 -0.73
N PRO A 195 -20.18 14.95 0.51
CA PRO A 195 -20.16 16.15 1.36
C PRO A 195 -18.75 16.68 1.65
N PHE A 196 -17.76 15.79 1.87
CA PHE A 196 -16.38 16.17 2.18
C PHE A 196 -15.69 16.84 0.99
N ALA A 197 -15.80 16.22 -0.19
CA ALA A 197 -15.20 16.76 -1.42
C ALA A 197 -15.88 18.09 -1.84
N ALA A 198 -17.18 18.25 -1.61
CA ALA A 198 -17.89 19.49 -1.86
C ALA A 198 -17.39 20.63 -0.96
N LEU A 199 -17.28 20.39 0.34
CA LEU A 199 -16.78 21.38 1.30
C LEU A 199 -15.33 21.76 1.04
N ALA A 200 -14.46 20.80 0.70
CA ALA A 200 -13.08 21.10 0.33
C ALA A 200 -12.98 22.01 -0.90
N ARG A 201 -13.83 21.79 -1.92
CA ARG A 201 -13.91 22.67 -3.09
C ARG A 201 -14.42 24.06 -2.71
N GLU A 202 -15.44 24.16 -1.86
CA GLU A 202 -15.98 25.44 -1.39
C GLU A 202 -14.95 26.25 -0.60
N TRP A 203 -14.19 25.60 0.29
CA TRP A 203 -13.06 26.17 1.01
C TRP A 203 -12.01 26.71 0.05
N ASN A 204 -11.55 25.88 -0.89
CA ASN A 204 -10.48 26.24 -1.84
C ASN A 204 -10.80 27.42 -2.75
N ARG A 205 -12.09 27.74 -2.97
CA ARG A 205 -12.51 28.93 -3.73
C ARG A 205 -12.33 30.23 -2.96
N ARG A 206 -12.27 30.17 -1.62
CA ARG A 206 -12.35 31.35 -0.74
C ARG A 206 -11.04 31.65 0.00
N VAL A 207 -10.10 30.70 0.02
CA VAL A 207 -8.82 30.82 0.72
C VAL A 207 -7.64 31.04 -0.23
N PRO A 208 -6.55 31.68 0.23
CA PRO A 208 -5.32 31.82 -0.55
C PRO A 208 -4.64 30.47 -0.81
N ARG A 209 -3.71 30.42 -1.78
CA ARG A 209 -3.04 29.19 -2.25
C ARG A 209 -2.48 28.33 -1.11
N GLY A 210 -1.80 28.93 -0.12
CA GLY A 210 -1.18 28.21 0.99
C GLY A 210 -2.16 27.59 2.00
N GLN A 211 -3.47 27.86 1.86
CA GLN A 211 -4.51 27.34 2.74
C GLN A 211 -5.39 26.28 2.04
N LYS A 212 -5.17 26.06 0.75
CA LYS A 212 -5.96 25.09 -0.03
C LYS A 212 -5.64 23.66 0.38
N ALA A 213 -6.68 22.87 0.60
CA ALA A 213 -6.58 21.45 0.92
C ALA A 213 -7.27 20.63 -0.15
N TYR A 214 -6.78 19.43 -0.44
CA TYR A 214 -7.39 18.56 -1.43
C TYR A 214 -8.09 17.41 -0.74
N VAL A 215 -9.32 17.11 -1.18
CA VAL A 215 -10.07 15.92 -0.81
C VAL A 215 -10.45 15.21 -2.10
N THR A 216 -9.92 14.01 -2.29
CA THR A 216 -10.09 13.18 -3.47
C THR A 216 -11.48 12.53 -3.43
N PRO A 217 -12.30 12.70 -4.48
CA PRO A 217 -13.52 11.92 -4.61
C PRO A 217 -13.20 10.42 -4.65
N PRO A 218 -13.99 9.56 -3.98
CA PRO A 218 -13.68 8.14 -3.91
C PRO A 218 -13.86 7.52 -5.30
N VAL A 219 -12.92 6.66 -5.66
CA VAL A 219 -13.07 5.81 -6.84
C VAL A 219 -14.05 4.70 -6.50
N GLY A 220 -15.04 4.44 -7.36
CA GLY A 220 -15.99 3.34 -7.16
C GLY A 220 -15.29 1.98 -7.18
N PHE A 221 -15.86 0.98 -6.48
CA PHE A 221 -15.24 -0.35 -6.36
C PHE A 221 -14.92 -1.01 -7.71
N ALA A 222 -15.78 -0.85 -8.72
CA ALA A 222 -15.54 -1.39 -10.05
C ALA A 222 -14.29 -0.78 -10.71
N SER A 223 -14.15 0.53 -10.68
CA SER A 223 -12.99 1.24 -11.22
C SER A 223 -11.72 0.96 -10.42
N PHE A 224 -11.82 0.89 -9.09
CA PHE A 224 -10.74 0.46 -8.21
C PHE A 224 -10.22 -0.93 -8.59
N LEU A 225 -11.12 -1.89 -8.80
CA LEU A 225 -10.73 -3.24 -9.15
C LEU A 225 -10.14 -3.33 -10.56
N ALA A 226 -10.75 -2.66 -11.55
CA ALA A 226 -10.24 -2.63 -12.91
C ALA A 226 -8.80 -2.11 -12.94
N ALA A 227 -8.53 -1.00 -12.25
CA ALA A 227 -7.19 -0.43 -12.13
C ALA A 227 -6.18 -1.39 -11.47
N ALA A 228 -6.61 -2.17 -10.47
CA ALA A 228 -5.74 -3.14 -9.80
C ALA A 228 -5.49 -4.41 -10.64
N VAL A 229 -6.51 -4.90 -11.35
CA VAL A 229 -6.44 -6.15 -12.12
C VAL A 229 -5.70 -5.96 -13.44
N ASP A 230 -5.89 -4.82 -14.11
CA ASP A 230 -5.33 -4.49 -15.42
C ASP A 230 -4.12 -3.54 -15.31
N ASP A 231 -3.41 -3.66 -14.19
CA ASP A 231 -2.18 -2.91 -13.92
C ASP A 231 -1.01 -3.45 -14.78
N ALA A 232 -0.66 -2.68 -15.82
CA ALA A 232 0.44 -3.00 -16.74
C ALA A 232 1.80 -3.11 -16.02
N TRP A 233 2.00 -2.40 -14.91
CA TRP A 233 3.25 -2.47 -14.16
C TRP A 233 3.35 -3.79 -13.39
N LEU A 234 2.24 -4.24 -12.82
CA LEU A 234 2.14 -5.58 -12.23
C LEU A 234 2.32 -6.68 -13.28
N ASP A 235 1.73 -6.54 -14.47
CA ASP A 235 1.90 -7.50 -15.57
C ASP A 235 3.38 -7.66 -15.95
N ALA A 236 4.07 -6.54 -16.16
CA ALA A 236 5.50 -6.54 -16.46
C ALA A 236 6.33 -7.15 -15.31
N CYS A 237 5.97 -6.89 -14.05
CA CYS A 237 6.62 -7.46 -12.88
C CYS A 237 6.49 -8.99 -12.85
N LEU A 238 5.26 -9.50 -13.00
CA LEU A 238 5.00 -10.95 -12.96
C LEU A 238 5.67 -11.68 -14.13
N ALA A 239 5.69 -11.09 -15.32
CA ALA A 239 6.41 -11.63 -16.47
C ALA A 239 7.92 -11.69 -16.19
N TRP A 240 8.51 -10.62 -15.65
CA TRP A 240 9.93 -10.59 -15.29
C TRP A 240 10.31 -11.62 -14.21
N LEU A 241 9.42 -11.86 -13.24
CA LEU A 241 9.59 -12.90 -12.22
C LEU A 241 9.45 -14.31 -12.81
N ASP A 242 8.55 -14.51 -13.76
CA ASP A 242 8.38 -15.80 -14.46
C ASP A 242 9.62 -16.17 -15.25
N ASP A 243 10.21 -15.21 -15.96
CA ASP A 243 11.49 -15.40 -16.64
C ASP A 243 12.61 -15.76 -15.65
N ALA A 244 12.67 -15.08 -14.49
CA ALA A 244 13.64 -15.44 -13.44
C ALA A 244 13.43 -16.88 -12.95
N VAL A 245 12.18 -17.33 -12.81
CA VAL A 245 11.86 -18.72 -12.42
C VAL A 245 12.27 -19.72 -13.50
N ARG A 246 12.02 -19.42 -14.78
CA ARG A 246 12.44 -20.27 -15.92
C ARG A 246 13.95 -20.44 -15.98
N ASP A 247 14.68 -19.37 -15.66
CA ASP A 247 16.14 -19.39 -15.60
C ASP A 247 16.65 -20.13 -14.35
N GLY A 248 15.80 -20.47 -13.38
CA GLY A 248 16.19 -21.08 -12.11
C GLY A 248 16.83 -20.08 -11.13
N CYS A 249 16.49 -18.80 -11.27
CA CYS A 249 16.91 -17.72 -10.38
C CYS A 249 15.90 -17.47 -9.26
N GLY A 250 16.40 -16.91 -8.16
CA GLY A 250 15.60 -16.23 -7.16
C GLY A 250 15.67 -14.72 -7.37
N VAL A 251 15.12 -13.96 -6.42
CA VAL A 251 15.24 -12.49 -6.39
C VAL A 251 15.71 -12.00 -5.04
N LEU A 252 16.79 -11.24 -5.04
CA LEU A 252 17.36 -10.54 -3.89
C LEU A 252 16.64 -9.20 -3.69
N LEU A 253 16.24 -8.90 -2.45
CA LEU A 253 15.83 -7.55 -2.08
C LEU A 253 17.06 -6.65 -2.00
N TRP A 254 17.09 -5.58 -2.81
CA TRP A 254 18.24 -4.68 -2.97
C TRP A 254 17.95 -3.25 -2.53
#